data_AF-A0A8G2DYD4-F1
#
_entry.id   AF-A0A8G2DYD4-F1
#
_cell.length_a   1.000
_cell.length_b   1.000
_cell.length_c   1.000
_cell.angle_alpha   90.00
_cell.angle_beta   90.00
_cell.angle_gamma   90.00
#
_symmetry.space_group_name_H-M   'P 1'
#
loop_
_entity.id
_entity.type
_entity.pdbx_description
1 polymer ?
#
loop_
_entity_poly.entity_id
_entity_poly.type
_entity_poly.pdbx_seq_one_letter_code
_entity_poly.pdbx_strand_id
1 'polypeptide(L)'
;MARQKYARGRQVRSGFSGPALLYMLCLGLLLGWYGPDWIARIDLPPIAAPAPEVAADGLRADFSFCHSGGGTNCVVDGDTFWFRGDKYRIADIDTPETHGPRCAAEGELGARATQRLQALMNDGAFSLESGDRDSDRYGRALRIVTRGGQSIGDQLVAEGLARRWDGSRHPWC
;
A
#
# COMPACT_ATOMS: atom_id res chain seq x y z
N MET A 1 -90.09 -0.30 -25.89
CA MET A 1 -88.63 -0.08 -25.76
C MET A 1 -88.38 1.39 -25.41
N ALA A 2 -87.35 1.65 -24.60
CA ALA A 2 -87.28 2.71 -23.58
C ALA A 2 -87.14 4.16 -24.09
N ARG A 3 -87.72 5.12 -23.34
CA ARG A 3 -87.36 6.55 -23.35
C ARG A 3 -86.59 6.87 -22.06
N GLN A 4 -85.29 7.10 -22.17
CA GLN A 4 -84.41 7.40 -21.05
C GLN A 4 -84.32 8.91 -20.83
N LYS A 5 -84.75 9.37 -19.64
CA LYS A 5 -84.72 10.77 -19.22
C LYS A 5 -83.28 11.17 -18.85
N TYR A 6 -82.76 12.24 -19.44
CA TYR A 6 -81.54 12.90 -19.00
C TYR A 6 -81.78 13.65 -17.68
N ALA A 7 -81.07 13.29 -16.62
CA ALA A 7 -81.01 14.05 -15.37
C ALA A 7 -79.71 14.87 -15.34
N ARG A 8 -79.87 16.19 -15.19
CA ARG A 8 -78.81 17.21 -15.18
C ARG A 8 -78.08 17.14 -13.84
N GLY A 9 -76.78 16.84 -13.85
CA GLY A 9 -75.93 16.83 -12.66
C GLY A 9 -75.83 18.22 -12.02
N ARG A 10 -76.11 18.30 -10.72
CA ARG A 10 -76.01 19.51 -9.89
C ARG A 10 -74.52 19.75 -9.57
N GLN A 11 -73.98 20.89 -10.03
CA GLN A 11 -72.64 21.35 -9.63
C GLN A 11 -72.62 21.69 -8.14
N VAL A 12 -71.76 21.00 -7.39
CA VAL A 12 -71.44 21.35 -6.00
C VAL A 12 -70.28 22.33 -6.02
N ARG A 13 -70.54 23.60 -5.67
CA ARG A 13 -69.50 24.60 -5.44
C ARG A 13 -68.90 24.33 -4.05
N SER A 14 -67.70 23.74 -4.00
CA SER A 14 -66.92 23.62 -2.77
C SER A 14 -66.23 24.96 -2.48
N GLY A 15 -66.84 25.76 -1.60
CA GLY A 15 -66.20 26.93 -1.01
C GLY A 15 -65.15 26.47 -0.01
N PHE A 16 -63.89 26.80 -0.27
CA PHE A 16 -62.78 26.58 0.65
C PHE A 16 -62.85 27.67 1.74
N SER A 17 -63.16 27.30 2.97
CA SER A 17 -63.21 28.24 4.09
C SER A 17 -61.79 28.64 4.54
N GLY A 18 -61.57 29.94 4.72
CA GLY A 18 -60.26 30.56 5.02
C GLY A 18 -59.45 30.09 6.24
N PRO A 19 -59.99 29.47 7.32
CA PRO A 19 -59.14 29.13 8.48
C PRO A 19 -58.29 27.87 8.29
N ALA A 20 -58.60 26.99 7.32
CA ALA A 20 -57.86 25.73 7.13
C ALA A 20 -56.47 25.92 6.50
N LEU A 21 -56.28 26.96 5.67
CA LEU A 21 -54.98 27.31 5.09
C LEU A 21 -54.01 27.92 6.12
N LEU A 22 -54.54 28.63 7.12
CA LEU A 22 -53.75 29.21 8.21
C LEU A 22 -53.19 28.13 9.15
N TYR A 23 -53.98 27.10 9.47
CA TYR A 23 -53.52 25.99 10.32
C TYR A 23 -52.43 25.12 9.66
N MET A 24 -52.52 24.87 8.35
CA MET A 24 -51.49 24.13 7.59
C MET A 24 -50.16 24.88 7.51
N LEU A 25 -50.19 26.21 7.36
CA LEU A 25 -48.99 27.06 7.39
C LEU A 25 -48.32 27.09 8.77
N CYS A 26 -49.11 27.09 9.86
CA CYS A 26 -48.57 27.10 11.22
C CYS A 26 -47.89 25.78 11.61
N LEU A 27 -48.40 24.62 11.15
CA LEU A 27 -47.80 23.31 11.46
C LEU A 27 -46.48 23.09 10.68
N GLY A 28 -46.40 23.55 9.43
CA GLY A 28 -45.18 23.51 8.62
C GLY A 28 -44.06 24.40 9.15
N LEU A 29 -44.42 25.55 9.76
CA LEU A 29 -43.46 26.46 10.41
C LEU A 29 -42.92 25.90 11.74
N LEU A 30 -43.68 25.08 12.47
CA LEU A 30 -43.22 24.44 13.70
C LEU A 30 -42.23 23.29 13.45
N LEU A 31 -42.44 22.50 12.39
CA LEU A 31 -41.52 21.42 12.00
C LEU A 31 -40.28 21.94 11.23
N GLY A 32 -40.36 23.11 10.60
CA GLY A 32 -39.25 23.73 9.87
C GLY A 32 -38.32 24.61 10.72
N TRP A 33 -38.83 25.20 11.81
CA TRP A 33 -38.03 26.05 12.71
C TRP A 33 -37.34 25.26 13.83
N TYR A 34 -37.96 24.16 14.27
CA TYR A 34 -37.34 23.16 15.13
C TYR A 34 -37.06 21.92 14.30
N GLY A 35 -36.20 22.07 13.29
CA GLY A 35 -35.51 20.93 12.71
C GLY A 35 -34.80 20.13 13.82
N PRO A 36 -34.53 18.83 13.62
CA PRO A 36 -33.86 18.01 14.62
C PRO A 36 -32.40 18.45 14.84
N ASP A 37 -32.20 19.57 15.52
CA ASP A 37 -30.89 20.09 16.00
C ASP A 37 -30.16 19.05 16.85
N TRP A 38 -30.86 18.02 17.33
CA TRP A 38 -30.25 16.91 18.04
C TRP A 38 -29.27 16.11 17.17
N ILE A 39 -29.44 16.05 15.84
CA ILE A 39 -28.48 15.37 14.94
C ILE A 39 -27.15 16.14 14.91
N ALA A 40 -27.19 17.48 14.97
CA ALA A 40 -26.00 18.33 15.05
C ALA A 40 -25.31 18.29 16.42
N ARG A 41 -25.93 17.69 17.44
CA ARG A 41 -25.35 17.47 18.78
C ARG A 41 -24.78 16.07 18.97
N ILE A 42 -24.87 15.21 17.96
CA ILE A 42 -24.19 13.91 18.00
C ILE A 42 -22.72 14.15 17.64
N ASP A 43 -21.91 14.32 18.66
CA ASP A 43 -20.45 14.30 18.55
C ASP A 43 -20.00 12.85 18.35
N LEU A 44 -20.23 12.30 17.14
CA LEU A 44 -19.68 11.02 16.75
C LEU A 44 -18.18 11.22 16.59
N PRO A 45 -17.34 10.43 17.28
CA PRO A 45 -15.91 10.46 17.01
C PRO A 45 -15.72 10.17 15.52
N PRO A 46 -14.80 10.88 14.84
CA PRO A 46 -14.46 10.54 13.48
C PRO A 46 -14.09 9.06 13.46
N ILE A 47 -14.76 8.27 12.62
CA ILE A 47 -14.35 6.90 12.36
C ILE A 47 -12.94 7.02 11.78
N ALA A 48 -11.93 6.74 12.59
CA ALA A 48 -10.57 6.67 12.14
C ALA A 48 -10.55 5.66 11.00
N ALA A 49 -10.13 6.10 9.81
CA ALA A 49 -9.82 5.15 8.75
C ALA A 49 -8.84 4.13 9.33
N PRO A 50 -9.02 2.82 9.08
CA PRO A 50 -8.01 1.86 9.49
C PRO A 50 -6.67 2.33 8.94
N ALA A 51 -5.65 2.38 9.81
CA ALA A 51 -4.29 2.61 9.37
C ALA A 51 -3.99 1.61 8.22
N PRO A 52 -3.19 1.99 7.21
CA PRO A 52 -2.80 1.03 6.18
C PRO A 52 -2.19 -0.18 6.88
N GLU A 53 -2.88 -1.32 6.86
CA GLU A 53 -2.32 -2.58 7.31
C GLU A 53 -1.15 -2.87 6.37
N VAL A 54 0.08 -2.77 6.89
CA VAL A 54 1.25 -3.23 6.17
C VAL A 54 0.96 -4.68 5.80
N ALA A 55 0.85 -4.96 4.50
CA ALA A 55 0.55 -6.30 4.02
C ALA A 55 1.51 -7.28 4.72
N ALA A 56 0.96 -8.31 5.35
CA ALA A 56 1.77 -9.25 6.11
C ALA A 56 2.81 -9.91 5.19
N ASP A 57 4.05 -10.04 5.67
CA ASP A 57 5.13 -10.68 4.92
C ASP A 57 4.75 -12.13 4.59
N GLY A 58 4.77 -12.47 3.30
CA GLY A 58 4.32 -13.77 2.81
C GLY A 58 5.37 -14.59 2.08
N LEU A 59 6.51 -13.99 1.70
CA LEU A 59 7.56 -14.68 0.95
C LEU A 59 8.55 -15.34 1.91
N ARG A 60 8.88 -16.60 1.64
CA ARG A 60 9.86 -17.37 2.41
C ARG A 60 10.58 -18.37 1.52
N ALA A 61 11.84 -18.60 1.81
CA ALA A 61 12.65 -19.71 1.28
C ALA A 61 13.87 -19.91 2.19
N ASP A 62 14.60 -21.01 1.98
CA ASP A 62 15.93 -21.20 2.52
C ASP A 62 16.96 -20.75 1.47
N PHE A 63 17.73 -19.72 1.81
CA PHE A 63 18.75 -19.13 0.95
C PHE A 63 20.13 -19.69 1.31
N SER A 64 20.77 -20.31 0.32
CA SER A 64 22.20 -20.65 0.37
C SER A 64 23.05 -19.54 -0.27
N PHE A 65 24.36 -19.72 -0.39
CA PHE A 65 25.19 -18.88 -1.25
C PHE A 65 25.17 -19.43 -2.68
N CYS A 66 25.11 -18.55 -3.67
CA CYS A 66 25.10 -18.97 -5.06
C CYS A 66 26.45 -19.57 -5.45
N HIS A 67 26.39 -20.65 -6.22
CA HIS A 67 27.54 -21.22 -6.90
C HIS A 67 27.61 -20.69 -8.34
N SER A 68 28.59 -21.11 -9.13
CA SER A 68 28.74 -20.70 -10.53
C SER A 68 27.44 -20.90 -11.33
N GLY A 69 26.91 -19.81 -11.90
CA GLY A 69 25.71 -19.84 -12.74
C GLY A 69 24.40 -19.44 -12.05
N GLY A 70 24.39 -19.17 -10.75
CA GLY A 70 23.19 -18.78 -10.00
C GLY A 70 22.49 -19.96 -9.31
N GLY A 71 21.20 -19.81 -9.01
CA GLY A 71 20.42 -20.84 -8.32
C GLY A 71 18.95 -20.48 -8.15
N THR A 72 18.17 -21.32 -7.46
CA THR A 72 16.74 -21.06 -7.21
C THR A 72 16.54 -20.07 -6.06
N ASN A 73 17.14 -20.33 -4.89
CA ASN A 73 17.08 -19.48 -3.70
C ASN A 73 18.50 -19.35 -3.13
N CYS A 74 19.24 -18.32 -3.56
CA CYS A 74 20.61 -18.13 -3.12
C CYS A 74 21.04 -16.66 -3.19
N VAL A 75 21.99 -16.28 -2.34
CA VAL A 75 22.57 -14.92 -2.32
C VAL A 75 23.87 -14.91 -3.13
N VAL A 76 24.02 -13.93 -4.03
CA VAL A 76 25.19 -13.74 -4.89
C VAL A 76 26.21 -12.82 -4.20
N ASP A 77 25.74 -11.66 -3.74
CA ASP A 77 26.52 -10.62 -3.06
C ASP A 77 25.61 -9.82 -2.10
N GLY A 78 26.07 -8.68 -1.59
CA GLY A 78 25.35 -7.89 -0.59
C GLY A 78 24.05 -7.24 -1.07
N ASP A 79 23.78 -7.18 -2.38
CA ASP A 79 22.54 -6.62 -2.93
C ASP A 79 21.90 -7.46 -4.05
N THR A 80 22.51 -8.57 -4.45
CA THR A 80 22.02 -9.43 -5.53
C THR A 80 21.72 -10.84 -4.99
N PHE A 81 20.52 -11.34 -5.31
CA PHE A 81 20.09 -12.69 -4.93
C PHE A 81 19.19 -13.32 -6.01
N TRP A 82 19.05 -14.62 -5.95
CA TRP A 82 18.06 -15.38 -6.70
C TRP A 82 16.95 -15.85 -5.76
N PHE A 83 15.71 -15.72 -6.21
CA PHE A 83 14.54 -16.22 -5.50
C PHE A 83 13.57 -16.84 -6.48
N ARG A 84 13.19 -18.10 -6.25
CA ARG A 84 12.33 -18.92 -7.12
C ARG A 84 12.79 -18.96 -8.59
N GLY A 85 14.10 -18.82 -8.82
CA GLY A 85 14.70 -18.84 -10.15
C GLY A 85 14.72 -17.49 -10.88
N ASP A 86 14.23 -16.42 -10.25
CA ASP A 86 14.37 -15.05 -10.75
C ASP A 86 15.53 -14.34 -10.05
N LYS A 87 16.26 -13.49 -10.79
CA LYS A 87 17.39 -12.72 -10.27
C LYS A 87 16.95 -11.32 -9.87
N TYR A 88 17.23 -10.94 -8.63
CA TYR A 88 16.87 -9.67 -8.04
C TYR A 88 18.10 -8.86 -7.66
N ARG A 89 17.99 -7.54 -7.77
CA ARG A 89 18.86 -6.57 -7.10
C ARG A 89 18.03 -5.72 -6.14
N ILE A 90 18.53 -5.55 -4.91
CA ILE A 90 17.94 -4.67 -3.91
C ILE A 90 18.08 -3.22 -4.40
N ALA A 91 16.95 -2.54 -4.57
CA ALA A 91 16.86 -1.31 -5.35
C ALA A 91 17.33 -0.05 -4.60
N ASP A 92 17.22 -0.04 -3.27
CA ASP A 92 17.46 1.10 -2.39
C ASP A 92 18.90 1.17 -1.84
N ILE A 93 19.76 0.21 -2.21
CA ILE A 93 21.15 0.15 -1.74
C ILE A 93 22.18 -0.13 -2.84
N ASP A 94 23.44 0.12 -2.52
CA ASP A 94 24.64 -0.36 -3.20
C ASP A 94 25.54 -1.07 -2.21
N THR A 95 26.15 -2.19 -2.62
CA THR A 95 27.08 -2.96 -1.79
C THR A 95 28.44 -3.16 -2.47
N PRO A 96 29.50 -3.43 -1.70
CA PRO A 96 30.80 -3.79 -2.26
C PRO A 96 30.71 -5.12 -3.03
N GLU A 97 31.29 -5.16 -4.22
CA GLU A 97 31.23 -6.31 -5.12
C GLU A 97 32.13 -7.46 -4.64
N THR A 98 31.62 -8.69 -4.64
CA THR A 98 32.42 -9.89 -4.30
C THR A 98 33.13 -10.49 -5.52
N HIS A 99 32.64 -10.21 -6.73
CA HIS A 99 33.15 -10.76 -7.98
C HIS A 99 33.99 -9.71 -8.71
N GLY A 100 35.29 -9.68 -8.38
CA GLY A 100 36.23 -8.69 -8.93
C GLY A 100 36.34 -7.40 -8.10
N PRO A 101 36.55 -7.48 -6.77
CA PRO A 101 36.78 -6.29 -5.96
C PRO A 101 38.05 -5.56 -6.41
N ARG A 102 38.05 -4.23 -6.34
CA ARG A 102 39.17 -3.37 -6.71
C ARG A 102 40.28 -3.37 -5.67
N CYS A 103 39.96 -3.71 -4.42
CA CYS A 103 40.93 -3.86 -3.34
C CYS A 103 40.47 -4.93 -2.33
N ALA A 104 41.40 -5.39 -1.48
CA ALA A 104 41.11 -6.41 -0.47
C ALA A 104 40.00 -5.99 0.50
N ALA A 105 39.99 -4.72 0.93
CA ALA A 105 38.98 -4.19 1.84
C ALA A 105 37.56 -4.22 1.23
N GLU A 106 37.41 -3.93 -0.06
CA GLU A 106 36.14 -4.06 -0.78
C GLU A 106 35.67 -5.53 -0.77
N GLY A 107 36.57 -6.47 -1.05
CA GLY A 107 36.25 -7.90 -1.04
C GLY A 107 35.83 -8.42 0.35
N GLU A 108 36.54 -8.02 1.40
CA GLU A 108 36.19 -8.38 2.78
C GLU A 108 34.85 -7.81 3.22
N LEU A 109 34.58 -6.54 2.89
CA LEU A 109 33.30 -5.89 3.21
C LEU A 109 32.16 -6.52 2.40
N GLY A 110 32.38 -6.82 1.11
CA GLY A 110 31.41 -7.50 0.26
C GLY A 110 31.06 -8.90 0.78
N ALA A 111 32.06 -9.67 1.23
CA ALA A 111 31.84 -10.98 1.84
C ALA A 111 30.98 -10.89 3.11
N ARG A 112 31.24 -9.91 3.98
CA ARG A 112 30.42 -9.64 5.17
C ARG A 112 29.00 -9.24 4.80
N ALA A 113 28.83 -8.35 3.82
CA ALA A 113 27.51 -7.94 3.33
C ALA A 113 26.72 -9.12 2.78
N THR A 114 27.37 -10.01 2.02
CA THR A 114 26.76 -11.22 1.45
C THR A 114 26.26 -12.17 2.54
N GLN A 115 27.10 -12.45 3.53
CA GLN A 115 26.74 -13.30 4.67
C GLN A 115 25.57 -12.70 5.46
N ARG A 116 25.60 -11.37 5.66
CA ARG A 116 24.55 -10.69 6.40
C ARG A 116 23.22 -10.71 5.66
N LEU A 117 23.22 -10.42 4.37
CA LEU A 117 22.00 -10.49 3.56
C LEU A 117 21.40 -11.91 3.63
N GLN A 118 22.21 -12.95 3.47
CA GLN A 118 21.72 -14.33 3.57
C GLN A 118 21.08 -14.63 4.94
N ALA A 119 21.72 -14.22 6.04
CA ALA A 119 21.15 -14.37 7.37
C ALA A 119 19.80 -13.63 7.49
N LEU A 120 19.72 -12.39 6.99
CA LEU A 120 18.48 -11.61 7.02
C LEU A 120 17.38 -12.25 6.17
N MET A 121 17.68 -12.74 4.97
CA MET A 121 16.70 -13.42 4.10
C MET A 121 16.14 -14.70 4.73
N ASN A 122 16.94 -15.39 5.56
CA ASN A 122 16.55 -16.64 6.25
C ASN A 122 15.86 -16.42 7.61
N ASP A 123 15.94 -15.22 8.17
CA ASP A 123 15.45 -14.92 9.53
C ASP A 123 13.91 -14.82 9.62
N GLY A 124 13.20 -14.93 8.51
CA GLY A 124 11.73 -14.96 8.51
C GLY A 124 11.13 -14.66 7.15
N ALA A 125 9.81 -14.49 7.13
CA ALA A 125 9.13 -14.02 5.93
C ALA A 125 9.59 -12.60 5.56
N PHE A 126 9.51 -12.27 4.28
CA PHE A 126 9.84 -10.97 3.71
C PHE A 126 8.84 -10.61 2.61
N SER A 127 8.96 -9.38 2.10
CA SER A 127 8.21 -8.85 0.98
C SER A 127 9.15 -8.27 -0.08
N LEU A 128 8.70 -8.26 -1.33
CA LEU A 128 9.40 -7.66 -2.47
C LEU A 128 8.54 -6.54 -3.03
N GLU A 129 8.91 -5.30 -2.72
CA GLU A 129 8.20 -4.11 -3.15
C GLU A 129 8.81 -3.59 -4.45
N SER A 130 7.98 -3.16 -5.40
CA SER A 130 8.47 -2.52 -6.62
C SER A 130 9.04 -1.14 -6.29
N GLY A 131 10.25 -0.86 -6.77
CA GLY A 131 10.80 0.51 -6.78
C GLY A 131 10.35 1.29 -8.01
N ASP A 132 11.05 2.39 -8.30
CA ASP A 132 10.76 3.28 -9.45
C ASP A 132 10.86 2.58 -10.81
N ARG A 133 11.70 1.55 -10.90
CA ARG A 133 11.94 0.75 -12.11
C ARG A 133 11.74 -0.71 -11.79
N ASP A 134 11.21 -1.46 -12.76
CA ASP A 134 10.97 -2.89 -12.58
C ASP A 134 12.22 -3.74 -12.77
N SER A 135 13.12 -3.34 -13.67
CA SER A 135 14.33 -4.10 -13.96
C SER A 135 15.49 -3.20 -14.39
N ASP A 136 16.70 -3.74 -14.30
CA ASP A 136 17.90 -3.09 -14.82
C ASP A 136 18.28 -3.58 -16.23
N ARG A 137 19.31 -2.94 -16.82
CA ARG A 137 19.85 -3.28 -18.16
C ARG A 137 20.40 -4.71 -18.28
N TYR A 138 20.61 -5.41 -17.15
CA TYR A 138 21.10 -6.77 -17.09
C TYR A 138 19.96 -7.79 -16.90
N GLY A 139 18.70 -7.33 -16.87
CA GLY A 139 17.53 -8.16 -16.69
C GLY A 139 17.27 -8.57 -15.24
N ARG A 140 17.93 -7.96 -14.26
CA ARG A 140 17.61 -8.19 -12.83
C ARG A 140 16.35 -7.42 -12.47
N ALA A 141 15.42 -8.07 -11.78
CA ALA A 141 14.29 -7.37 -11.18
C ALA A 141 14.78 -6.46 -10.04
N LEU A 142 14.31 -5.22 -10.02
CA LEU A 142 14.66 -4.24 -8.99
C LEU A 142 13.56 -4.20 -7.94
N ARG A 143 13.88 -4.59 -6.70
CA ARG A 143 12.91 -4.65 -5.61
C ARG A 143 13.49 -4.07 -4.33
N ILE A 144 12.67 -3.42 -3.52
CA ILE A 144 13.00 -3.14 -2.13
C ILE A 144 12.59 -4.37 -1.32
N VAL A 145 13.53 -4.93 -0.56
CA VAL A 145 13.26 -6.10 0.27
C VAL A 145 12.89 -5.63 1.67
N THR A 146 11.70 -5.96 2.12
CA THR A 146 11.17 -5.50 3.40
C THR A 146 10.78 -6.65 4.32
N ARG A 147 10.82 -6.39 5.63
CA ARG A 147 10.22 -7.22 6.68
C ARG A 147 9.55 -6.31 7.71
N GLY A 148 8.29 -6.57 8.02
CA GLY A 148 7.50 -5.72 8.91
C GLY A 148 7.43 -4.27 8.43
N GLY A 149 7.46 -4.05 7.12
CA GLY A 149 7.52 -2.71 6.51
C GLY A 149 8.87 -1.99 6.64
N GLN A 150 9.91 -2.65 7.15
CA GLN A 150 11.26 -2.09 7.26
C GLN A 150 12.17 -2.66 6.17
N SER A 151 12.97 -1.81 5.52
CA SER A 151 13.92 -2.26 4.50
C SER A 151 15.07 -3.07 5.13
N ILE A 152 15.27 -4.28 4.61
CA ILE A 152 16.46 -5.10 4.89
C ILE A 152 17.72 -4.39 4.35
N GLY A 153 17.59 -3.64 3.24
CA GLY A 153 18.67 -2.83 2.72
C GLY A 153 19.11 -1.74 3.68
N ASP A 154 18.16 -1.04 4.30
CA ASP A 154 18.45 -0.03 5.32
C ASP A 154 19.16 -0.60 6.54
N GLN A 155 18.82 -1.84 6.91
CA GLN A 155 19.54 -2.55 7.96
C GLN A 155 21.01 -2.80 7.58
N LEU A 156 21.30 -3.22 6.35
CA LEU A 156 22.68 -3.35 5.85
C LEU A 156 23.43 -2.01 5.85
N VAL A 157 22.75 -0.92 5.52
CA VAL A 157 23.32 0.44 5.59
C VAL A 157 23.66 0.81 7.03
N ALA A 158 22.75 0.59 7.97
CA ALA A 158 22.96 0.88 9.39
C ALA A 158 24.12 0.07 9.99
N GLU A 159 24.35 -1.14 9.49
CA GLU A 159 25.47 -2.02 9.89
C GLU A 159 26.79 -1.69 9.16
N GLY A 160 26.80 -0.69 8.27
CA GLY A 160 27.98 -0.27 7.52
C GLY A 160 28.40 -1.24 6.43
N LEU A 161 27.48 -2.07 5.94
CA LEU A 161 27.69 -3.09 4.90
C LEU A 161 27.20 -2.65 3.52
N ALA A 162 26.45 -1.56 3.46
CA ALA A 162 25.87 -0.99 2.25
C ALA A 162 25.86 0.55 2.31
N ARG A 163 25.63 1.20 1.17
CA ARG A 163 25.26 2.62 1.05
C ARG A 163 23.85 2.71 0.49
N ARG A 164 23.11 3.78 0.81
CA ARG A 164 21.84 4.06 0.11
C ARG A 164 22.12 4.33 -1.36
N TRP A 165 21.27 3.83 -2.23
CA TRP A 165 21.35 4.08 -3.66
C TRP A 165 20.96 5.53 -3.95
N ASP A 166 21.85 6.27 -4.62
CA ASP A 166 21.64 7.67 -5.01
C ASP A 166 21.56 7.88 -6.54
N GLY A 167 21.47 6.79 -7.29
CA GLY A 167 21.50 6.79 -8.76
C GLY A 167 22.83 6.38 -9.37
N SER A 168 23.89 6.22 -8.58
CA SER A 168 25.21 5.86 -9.10
C SER A 168 26.02 4.95 -8.18
N ARG A 169 26.96 4.20 -8.79
CA ARG A 169 27.92 3.38 -8.05
C ARG A 169 29.10 4.21 -7.59
N HIS A 170 29.54 3.94 -6.37
CA HIS A 170 30.66 4.62 -5.74
C HIS A 170 31.81 3.65 -5.44
N PRO A 171 33.05 4.14 -5.31
CA PRO A 171 34.17 3.29 -4.93
C PRO A 171 34.10 2.87 -3.45
N TRP A 172 34.52 1.63 -3.18
CA TRP A 172 34.64 1.03 -1.84
C TRP A 172 36.09 0.94 -1.36
N CYS A 173 37.00 1.37 -2.23
CA CYS A 173 38.38 1.74 -1.97
C CYS A 173 38.45 3.27 -2.10
#